data_AF-A0A1F9VES6-F1
#
_entry.id   AF-A0A1F9VES6-F1
#
_cell.length_a   1.000
_cell.length_b   1.000
_cell.length_c   1.000
_cell.angle_alpha   90.00
_cell.angle_beta   90.00
_cell.angle_gamma   90.00
#
_symmetry.space_group_name_H-M   'P 1'
#
loop_
_entity.id
_entity.type
_entity.pdbx_description
1 polymer ?
#
loop_
_entity_poly.entity_id
_entity_poly.type
_entity_poly.pdbx_seq_one_letter_code
_entity_poly.pdbx_strand_id
1 'polypeptide(L)'
;MSGLGPSSPAGSRLVRWLILLIGLHSCALGVFVLAAPRLMLGWLGFEQPADVFFPSQGGVFLLILGLCYLLALSEPALVKIILISKSMAVVFLVIHAAFLSAPAVIWAAAAGDGGMLIALSAALLRDRIVRPPDH
;
A
#
# COMPACT_ATOMS: atom_id res chain seq x y z
N MET A 1 14.92 -28.64 -28.18
CA MET A 1 13.97 -28.20 -27.13
C MET A 1 14.71 -28.16 -25.80
N SER A 2 15.35 -27.04 -25.49
CA SER A 2 16.16 -26.87 -24.28
C SER A 2 16.16 -25.39 -23.93
N GLY A 3 15.72 -25.03 -22.72
CA GLY A 3 15.85 -23.67 -22.21
C GLY A 3 14.59 -23.03 -21.59
N LEU A 4 13.66 -23.79 -21.00
CA LEU A 4 12.74 -23.22 -20.00
C LEU A 4 13.35 -23.40 -18.61
N GLY A 5 14.47 -22.71 -18.36
CA GLY A 5 14.79 -22.37 -16.99
C GLY A 5 13.76 -21.35 -16.52
N PRO A 6 13.12 -21.49 -15.34
CA PRO A 6 12.33 -20.40 -14.80
C PRO A 6 13.29 -19.23 -14.59
N SER A 7 13.26 -18.24 -15.49
CA SER A 7 13.80 -16.93 -15.22
C SER A 7 13.13 -16.49 -13.94
N SER A 8 13.89 -16.45 -12.85
CA SER A 8 13.33 -16.17 -11.53
C SER A 8 12.64 -14.80 -11.64
N PRO A 9 11.28 -14.70 -11.54
CA PRO A 9 10.57 -13.43 -11.75
C PRO A 9 10.81 -12.44 -10.61
N ALA A 10 11.62 -12.85 -9.64
CA ALA A 10 11.89 -12.15 -8.41
C ALA A 10 12.74 -10.92 -8.71
N GLY A 11 12.08 -9.76 -8.77
CA GLY A 11 12.73 -8.47 -8.57
C GLY A 11 13.65 -8.50 -7.35
N SER A 12 14.59 -7.56 -7.27
CA SER A 12 15.63 -7.56 -6.21
C SER A 12 15.09 -7.89 -4.82
N ARG A 13 15.91 -8.50 -3.96
CA ARG A 13 15.54 -8.79 -2.56
C ARG A 13 14.90 -7.58 -1.86
N LEU A 14 15.39 -6.38 -2.15
CA LEU A 14 14.81 -5.12 -1.66
C LEU A 14 13.37 -4.92 -2.12
N VAL A 15 13.06 -5.07 -3.41
CA VAL A 15 11.69 -4.95 -3.94
C VAL A 15 10.75 -5.94 -3.26
N ARG A 16 11.16 -7.20 -3.08
CA ARG A 16 10.34 -8.21 -2.39
C ARG A 16 10.08 -7.84 -0.93
N TRP A 17 11.10 -7.36 -0.23
CA TRP A 17 10.93 -6.88 1.15
C TRP A 17 9.98 -5.69 1.24
N LEU A 18 10.08 -4.72 0.32
CA LEU A 18 9.18 -3.58 0.28
C LEU A 18 7.74 -4.00 0.01
N ILE A 19 7.50 -4.90 -0.97
CA ILE A 19 6.17 -5.44 -1.26
C ILE A 19 5.60 -6.13 -0.02
N LEU A 20 6.40 -6.97 0.66
CA LEU A 20 5.98 -7.66 1.87
C LEU A 20 5.60 -6.67 2.98
N LEU A 21 6.44 -5.68 3.26
CA LEU A 21 6.20 -4.68 4.30
C LEU A 21 4.95 -3.84 3.99
N ILE A 22 4.79 -3.39 2.74
CA ILE A 22 3.63 -2.61 2.30
C ILE A 22 2.35 -3.45 2.42
N GLY A 23 2.38 -4.70 1.95
CA GLY A 23 1.25 -5.63 2.05
C GLY A 23 0.86 -5.91 3.50
N LEU A 24 1.82 -6.26 4.35
CA LEU A 24 1.57 -6.51 5.78
C LEU A 24 1.05 -5.27 6.50
N HIS A 25 1.63 -4.09 6.24
CA HIS A 25 1.15 -2.83 6.80
C HIS A 25 -0.31 -2.56 6.40
N SER A 26 -0.65 -2.70 5.13
CA SER A 26 -2.03 -2.51 4.64
C SER A 26 -3.00 -3.54 5.20
N CYS A 27 -2.61 -4.81 5.33
CA CYS A 27 -3.41 -5.83 6.01
C CYS A 27 -3.62 -5.49 7.49
N ALA A 28 -2.57 -5.12 8.21
CA ALA A 28 -2.66 -4.77 9.63
C ALA A 28 -3.59 -3.56 9.85
N LEU A 29 -3.44 -2.54 9.02
CA LEU A 29 -4.32 -1.37 9.05
C LEU A 29 -5.77 -1.76 8.73
N GLY A 30 -5.98 -2.58 7.70
CA GLY A 30 -7.31 -3.07 7.30
C GLY A 30 -7.99 -3.88 8.40
N VAL A 31 -7.27 -4.82 9.03
CA VAL A 31 -7.76 -5.60 10.18
C VAL A 31 -8.13 -4.68 11.34
N PHE A 32 -7.28 -3.71 11.65
CA PHE A 32 -7.51 -2.82 12.80
C PHE A 32 -8.71 -1.89 12.57
N VAL A 33 -8.84 -1.31 11.37
CA VAL A 33 -10.00 -0.50 10.97
C VAL A 33 -11.28 -1.34 10.93
N LEU A 34 -11.20 -2.59 10.49
CA LEU A 34 -12.36 -3.50 10.42
C LEU A 34 -12.82 -3.98 11.81
N ALA A 35 -11.89 -4.38 12.67
CA ALA A 35 -12.19 -4.95 13.97
C ALA A 35 -12.45 -3.91 15.05
N ALA A 36 -11.81 -2.73 14.95
CA ALA A 36 -11.87 -1.69 15.96
C ALA A 36 -11.96 -0.27 15.34
N PRO A 37 -12.96 0.01 14.47
CA PRO A 37 -13.06 1.28 13.75
C PRO A 37 -13.14 2.50 14.68
N ARG A 38 -13.88 2.38 15.78
CA ARG A 38 -14.02 3.44 16.80
C ARG A 38 -12.70 3.78 17.48
N LEU A 39 -11.93 2.76 17.85
CA LEU A 39 -10.63 2.95 18.48
C LEU A 39 -9.66 3.61 17.51
N MET A 40 -9.64 3.13 16.26
CA MET A 40 -8.77 3.67 15.22
C MET A 40 -9.09 5.13 14.90
N LEU A 41 -10.37 5.47 14.72
CA LEU A 41 -10.79 6.84 14.46
C LEU A 41 -10.47 7.78 15.63
N GLY A 42 -10.67 7.32 16.87
CA GLY A 42 -10.28 8.09 18.04
C GLY A 42 -8.77 8.33 18.12
N TRP A 43 -7.95 7.33 17.78
CA TRP A 43 -6.49 7.47 17.73
C TRP A 43 -6.04 8.40 16.60
N LEU A 44 -6.77 8.41 15.48
CA LEU A 44 -6.58 9.35 14.39
C LEU A 44 -7.17 10.74 14.66
N GLY A 45 -7.73 10.99 15.85
CA GLY A 45 -8.27 12.30 16.23
C GLY A 45 -9.59 12.66 15.54
N PHE A 46 -10.30 11.70 14.95
CA PHE A 46 -11.67 11.90 14.48
C PHE A 46 -12.66 11.76 15.62
N GLU A 47 -13.79 12.46 15.51
CA GLU A 47 -14.94 12.21 16.37
C GLU A 47 -15.50 10.81 16.13
N GLN A 48 -16.05 10.21 17.19
CA GLN A 48 -16.62 8.88 17.13
C GLN A 48 -17.85 8.88 16.22
N PRO A 49 -17.86 8.09 15.13
CA PRO A 49 -18.98 8.10 14.21
C PRO A 49 -20.20 7.44 14.85
N ALA A 50 -21.39 7.94 14.50
CA ALA A 50 -22.65 7.33 14.91
C ALA A 50 -22.79 5.89 14.41
N ASP A 51 -22.27 5.61 13.21
CA ASP A 51 -22.27 4.29 12.57
C ASP A 51 -20.84 3.84 12.19
N VAL A 52 -20.56 2.56 12.38
CA VAL A 52 -19.28 1.91 12.08
C VAL A 52 -19.24 1.29 10.69
N PHE A 53 -20.35 1.26 9.95
CA PHE A 53 -20.45 0.62 8.64
C PHE A 53 -19.42 1.15 7.62
N PHE A 54 -19.34 2.47 7.42
CA PHE A 54 -18.39 3.07 6.45
C PHE A 54 -16.91 2.90 6.84
N PRO A 55 -16.49 3.18 8.10
CA PRO A 55 -15.13 2.87 8.53
C PRO A 55 -14.78 1.38 8.30
N SER A 56 -15.69 0.46 8.64
CA SER A 56 -15.46 -0.97 8.46
C SER A 56 -15.29 -1.35 6.99
N GLN A 57 -16.04 -0.75 6.07
CA GLN A 57 -15.83 -0.92 4.62
C GLN A 57 -14.42 -0.50 4.19
N GLY A 58 -13.91 0.62 4.71
CA GLY A 58 -12.54 1.05 4.48
C GLY A 58 -11.52 0.01 4.97
N GLY A 59 -11.78 -0.63 6.12
CA GLY A 59 -10.98 -1.73 6.63
C GLY A 59 -10.96 -2.96 5.71
N VAL A 60 -12.12 -3.38 5.21
CA VAL A 60 -12.21 -4.48 4.22
C VAL A 60 -11.44 -4.14 2.94
N PHE A 61 -11.58 -2.92 2.44
CA PHE A 61 -10.86 -2.47 1.24
C PHE A 61 -9.34 -2.51 1.41
N LEU A 62 -8.84 -2.00 2.55
CA LEU A 62 -7.41 -2.07 2.89
C LEU A 62 -6.91 -3.50 3.01
N LEU A 63 -7.71 -4.41 3.56
CA LEU A 63 -7.37 -5.82 3.66
C LEU A 63 -7.28 -6.49 2.29
N ILE A 64 -8.26 -6.25 1.41
CA ILE A 64 -8.24 -6.76 0.02
C ILE A 64 -6.99 -6.25 -0.71
N LEU A 65 -6.72 -4.94 -0.64
CA LEU A 65 -5.52 -4.36 -1.25
C LEU A 65 -4.25 -4.96 -0.67
N GLY A 66 -4.14 -5.08 0.65
CA GLY A 66 -3.00 -5.68 1.33
C GLY A 66 -2.73 -7.11 0.85
N LEU A 67 -3.77 -7.94 0.70
CA LEU A 67 -3.65 -9.28 0.14
C LEU A 67 -3.22 -9.25 -1.34
N CYS A 68 -3.79 -8.37 -2.16
CA CYS A 68 -3.35 -8.17 -3.54
C CYS A 68 -1.87 -7.73 -3.64
N TYR A 69 -1.40 -6.92 -2.69
CA TYR A 69 0.00 -6.52 -2.64
C TYR A 69 0.90 -7.71 -2.30
N LEU A 70 0.51 -8.56 -1.34
CA LEU A 70 1.25 -9.77 -1.00
C LEU A 70 1.30 -10.75 -2.17
N LEU A 71 0.23 -10.85 -2.96
CA LEU A 71 0.21 -11.65 -4.19
C LEU A 71 1.24 -11.15 -5.23
N ALA A 72 1.63 -9.87 -5.19
CA ALA A 72 2.68 -9.34 -6.06
C ALA A 72 4.07 -9.95 -5.80
N LEU A 73 4.26 -10.69 -4.69
CA LEU A 73 5.48 -11.48 -4.43
C LEU A 73 5.60 -12.69 -5.37
N SER A 74 4.48 -13.17 -5.89
CA SER A 74 4.37 -14.32 -6.79
C SER A 74 3.98 -13.90 -8.22
N GLU A 75 3.19 -12.83 -8.36
CA GLU A 75 2.76 -12.26 -9.64
C GLU A 75 3.24 -10.81 -9.80
N PRO A 76 4.43 -10.59 -10.40
CA PRO A 76 5.05 -9.26 -10.50
C PRO A 76 4.20 -8.21 -11.22
N ALA A 77 3.26 -8.61 -12.08
CA ALA A 77 2.35 -7.69 -12.74
C ALA A 77 1.50 -6.87 -11.76
N LEU A 78 1.20 -7.43 -10.57
CA LEU A 78 0.39 -6.79 -9.53
C LEU A 78 1.11 -5.64 -8.82
N VAL A 79 2.43 -5.48 -9.01
CA VAL A 79 3.18 -4.33 -8.46
C VAL A 79 2.58 -3.01 -8.97
N LYS A 80 2.03 -2.98 -10.19
CA LYS A 80 1.33 -1.80 -10.74
C LYS A 80 0.12 -1.39 -9.88
N ILE A 81 -0.58 -2.36 -9.30
CA ILE A 81 -1.71 -2.10 -8.41
C ILE A 81 -1.23 -1.38 -7.15
N ILE A 82 -0.10 -1.79 -6.56
CA ILE A 82 0.50 -1.11 -5.40
C ILE A 82 0.77 0.36 -5.73
N LEU A 83 1.43 0.62 -6.86
CA LEU A 83 1.80 1.99 -7.27
C LEU A 83 0.59 2.87 -7.51
N ILE A 84 -0.41 2.38 -8.26
CA ILE A 84 -1.65 3.13 -8.54
C ILE A 84 -2.39 3.43 -7.25
N SER A 85 -2.65 2.40 -6.44
CA SER A 85 -3.44 2.55 -5.22
C SER A 85 -2.75 3.44 -4.17
N LYS A 86 -1.44 3.32 -3.96
CA LYS A 86 -0.69 4.24 -3.08
C LYS A 86 -0.70 5.66 -3.60
N SER A 87 -0.59 5.88 -4.91
CA SER A 87 -0.70 7.22 -5.50
C SER A 87 -2.09 7.82 -5.24
N MET A 88 -3.15 7.04 -5.44
CA MET A 88 -4.52 7.47 -5.14
C MET A 88 -4.73 7.74 -3.65
N ALA A 89 -4.15 6.92 -2.76
CA ALA A 89 -4.21 7.13 -1.32
C ALA A 89 -3.54 8.45 -0.91
N VAL A 90 -2.34 8.75 -1.43
CA VAL A 90 -1.67 10.03 -1.17
C VAL A 90 -2.54 11.21 -1.62
N VAL A 91 -3.07 11.16 -2.84
CA VAL A 91 -3.95 12.22 -3.36
C VAL A 91 -5.18 12.39 -2.48
N PHE A 92 -5.84 11.28 -2.13
CA PHE A 92 -7.02 11.27 -1.27
C PHE A 92 -6.72 11.91 0.09
N LEU A 93 -5.64 11.48 0.76
CA LEU A 93 -5.27 11.96 2.10
C LEU A 93 -4.84 13.42 2.08
N VAL A 94 -4.08 13.85 1.06
CA VAL A 94 -3.68 15.26 0.91
C VAL A 94 -4.90 16.15 0.69
N ILE A 95 -5.85 15.73 -0.16
CA ILE A 95 -7.08 16.50 -0.37
C ILE A 95 -7.86 16.63 0.96
N HIS A 96 -7.96 15.55 1.73
CA HIS A 96 -8.67 15.57 3.01
C HIS A 96 -7.97 16.45 4.04
N ALA A 97 -6.65 16.37 4.13
CA ALA A 97 -5.86 17.15 5.07
C ALA A 97 -5.82 18.65 4.71
N ALA A 98 -5.76 19.00 3.43
CA ALA A 98 -5.64 20.37 2.97
C ALA A 98 -6.98 21.11 2.84
N PHE A 99 -8.05 20.42 2.44
CA PHE A 99 -9.31 21.06 2.06
C PHE A 99 -10.53 20.63 2.88
N LEU A 100 -10.48 19.49 3.56
CA LEU A 100 -11.66 18.91 4.24
C LEU A 100 -11.51 18.86 5.77
N SER A 101 -10.62 19.69 6.32
CA SER A 101 -10.40 19.85 7.78
C SER A 101 -10.14 18.53 8.51
N ALA A 102 -9.45 17.58 7.86
CA ALA A 102 -9.09 16.33 8.51
C ALA A 102 -8.06 16.57 9.64
N PRO A 103 -8.01 15.71 10.67
CA PRO A 103 -7.04 15.82 11.75
C PRO A 103 -5.59 15.84 11.25
N ALA A 104 -4.70 16.55 11.95
CA ALA A 104 -3.31 16.74 11.53
C ALA A 104 -2.53 15.43 11.30
N VAL A 105 -2.90 14.35 12.00
CA VAL A 105 -2.30 13.01 11.82
C VAL A 105 -2.50 12.45 10.40
N ILE A 106 -3.49 12.94 9.65
CA ILE A 106 -3.69 12.56 8.25
C ILE A 106 -2.53 13.01 7.35
N TRP A 107 -1.82 14.08 7.71
CA TRP A 107 -0.56 14.43 7.03
C TRP A 107 0.51 13.35 7.22
N ALA A 108 0.61 12.77 8.41
CA ALA A 108 1.53 11.67 8.68
C ALA A 108 1.14 10.40 7.91
N ALA A 109 -0.16 10.11 7.80
CA ALA A 109 -0.66 9.02 6.97
C ALA A 109 -0.30 9.24 5.48
N ALA A 110 -0.53 10.45 4.95
CA ALA A 110 -0.17 10.81 3.58
C ALA A 110 1.34 10.67 3.33
N ALA A 111 2.16 11.12 4.28
CA ALA A 111 3.61 10.97 4.21
C ALA A 111 4.05 9.50 4.26
N GLY A 112 3.40 8.66 5.06
CA GLY A 112 3.64 7.22 5.11
C GLY A 112 3.36 6.53 3.78
N ASP A 113 2.21 6.80 3.18
CA ASP A 113 1.85 6.27 1.86
C ASP A 113 2.76 6.80 0.74
N GLY A 114 3.11 8.09 0.79
CA GLY A 114 4.06 8.69 -0.14
C GLY A 114 5.46 8.07 -0.02
N GLY A 115 5.94 7.86 1.20
CA GLY A 115 7.22 7.22 1.46
C GLY A 115 7.27 5.79 0.93
N MET A 116 6.23 5.00 1.16
CA MET A 116 6.10 3.63 0.60
C MET A 116 6.11 3.65 -0.94
N LEU A 117 5.36 4.56 -1.56
CA LEU A 117 5.30 4.73 -3.01
C LEU A 117 6.68 5.08 -3.60
N ILE A 118 7.36 6.06 -3.02
CA ILE A 118 8.69 6.51 -3.46
C ILE A 118 9.71 5.39 -3.30
N ALA A 119 9.74 4.73 -2.13
CA ALA A 119 10.68 3.66 -1.85
C ALA A 119 10.54 2.50 -2.85
N LEU A 120 9.30 2.06 -3.12
CA LEU A 120 9.05 0.99 -4.08
C LEU A 120 9.39 1.42 -5.51
N SER A 121 9.00 2.63 -5.92
CA SER A 121 9.29 3.16 -7.26
C SER A 121 10.79 3.28 -7.50
N ALA A 122 11.54 3.83 -6.53
CA ALA A 122 12.99 3.96 -6.60
C ALA A 122 13.68 2.59 -6.65
N ALA A 123 13.21 1.61 -5.86
CA ALA A 123 13.74 0.25 -5.88
C ALA A 123 13.50 -0.44 -7.24
N LEU A 124 12.33 -0.24 -7.85
CA LEU A 124 12.02 -0.78 -9.18
C LEU A 124 12.84 -0.12 -10.29
N LEU A 125 13.02 1.21 -10.25
CA LEU A 125 13.86 1.93 -11.20
C LEU A 125 15.31 1.45 -11.12
N ARG A 126 15.85 1.30 -9.89
CA ARG A 126 17.19 0.76 -9.68
C ARG A 126 17.33 -0.66 -10.22
N ASP A 127 16.35 -1.52 -9.99
CA ASP A 127 16.40 -2.92 -10.45
C ASP A 127 16.39 -3.00 -11.99
N ARG A 128 15.60 -2.16 -12.67
CA ARG A 128 15.58 -2.07 -14.14
C ARG A 128 16.89 -1.56 -14.73
N ILE A 129 17.56 -0.61 -14.05
CA ILE A 129 18.86 -0.09 -14.50
C ILE A 129 19.94 -1.17 -14.36
N VAL A 130 19.91 -1.95 -13.28
CA VAL A 130 20.91 -3.01 -13.02
C VAL A 130 20.65 -4.27 -13.85
N ARG A 131 19.39 -4.56 -14.17
CA ARG A 131 18.96 -5.70 -14.98
C ARG A 131 18.06 -5.22 -16.12
N PRO A 132 18.64 -4.65 -17.19
CA PRO A 132 17.87 -4.28 -18.36
C PRO A 132 17.18 -5.53 -18.95
N PRO A 133 15.97 -5.39 -19.52
CA PRO A 133 15.31 -6.51 -20.18
C PRO A 133 16.14 -6.95 -21.37
N ASP A 134 16.48 -8.24 -21.44
CA ASP A 134 17.09 -8.84 -22.64
C ASP A 134 16.10 -8.66 -23.81
N HIS A 135 16.51 -7.88 -24.81
CA HIS A 135 15.71 -7.59 -26.02
C HIS A 135 15.68 -8.78 -26.98
#